data_AF-A0A8J4C4B6-F1
#
_entry.id   AF-A0A8J4C4B6-F1
#
_cell.length_a   1.000
_cell.length_b   1.000
_cell.length_c   1.000
_cell.angle_alpha   90.00
_cell.angle_beta   90.00
_cell.angle_gamma   90.00
#
_symmetry.space_group_name_H-M   'P 1'
#
loop_
_entity.id
_entity.type
_entity.pdbx_description
1 polymer ?
#
loop_
_entity_poly.entity_id
_entity_poly.type
_entity_poly.pdbx_seq_one_letter_code
_entity_poly.pdbx_strand_id
1 'polypeptide(L)'
;MVIVNLYPFRKTVISDPAAAFEVGVEHIDIGGPAMIRAAAKNMAHVAVVVDPADYQELLEKLRQGAGSAEFAEFRRKLAWKAFQDADAAYQCCCDYAEPTCTIVKHTNPCGIASRSDLREAYRLAVRADPSRSLTGKCILARRPAGYPIGVE
;
A
#
# COMPACT_ATOMS: atom_id res chain seq x y z
N MET A 1 -14.03 -10.73 -11.24
CA MET A 1 -13.49 -10.62 -9.86
C MET A 1 -11.97 -10.67 -9.95
N VAL A 2 -11.28 -9.96 -9.08
CA VAL A 2 -9.81 -9.88 -9.02
C VAL A 2 -9.38 -10.13 -7.58
N ILE A 3 -8.54 -11.13 -7.34
CA ILE A 3 -7.99 -11.45 -6.02
C ILE A 3 -6.47 -11.40 -6.16
N VAL A 4 -5.84 -10.40 -5.54
CA VAL A 4 -4.41 -10.13 -5.68
C VAL A 4 -3.84 -9.71 -4.33
N ASN A 5 -2.81 -10.42 -3.89
CA ASN A 5 -2.01 -10.07 -2.73
C ASN A 5 -0.61 -9.68 -3.21
N LEU A 6 -0.12 -8.55 -2.72
CA LEU A 6 1.22 -8.09 -3.08
C LEU A 6 2.28 -8.94 -2.38
N TYR A 7 3.36 -9.18 -3.11
CA TYR A 7 4.51 -9.89 -2.60
C TYR A 7 5.12 -9.14 -1.40
N PRO A 8 5.59 -9.83 -0.34
CA PRO A 8 6.18 -9.19 0.83
C PRO A 8 7.60 -8.66 0.54
N PHE A 9 7.70 -7.67 -0.35
CA PHE A 9 8.92 -7.08 -0.91
C PHE A 9 10.05 -6.88 0.12
N ARG A 10 9.71 -6.29 1.26
CA ARG A 10 10.68 -6.01 2.31
C ARG A 10 11.28 -7.26 2.94
N LYS A 11 10.53 -8.37 3.08
CA LYS A 11 11.07 -9.63 3.60
C LYS A 11 12.16 -10.19 2.67
N THR A 12 12.02 -9.95 1.38
CA THR A 12 12.93 -10.45 0.36
C THR A 12 14.18 -9.58 0.22
N VAL A 13 14.05 -8.26 0.32
CA VAL A 13 15.24 -7.39 0.30
C VAL A 13 16.07 -7.42 1.58
N ILE A 14 15.51 -7.86 2.72
CA ILE A 14 16.26 -8.01 3.98
C ILE A 14 16.84 -9.41 4.18
N SER A 15 16.42 -10.41 3.41
CA SER A 15 16.95 -11.78 3.54
C SER A 15 18.38 -11.89 3.04
N ASP A 16 18.78 -11.02 2.11
CA ASP A 16 20.16 -10.87 1.66
C ASP A 16 20.53 -9.37 1.57
N PRO A 17 21.10 -8.80 2.64
CA PRO A 17 21.52 -7.40 2.66
C PRO A 17 22.58 -7.04 1.61
N ALA A 18 23.42 -8.01 1.20
CA ALA A 18 24.50 -7.79 0.25
C ALA A 18 23.97 -7.69 -1.19
N ALA A 19 22.91 -8.45 -1.51
CA ALA A 19 22.24 -8.41 -2.80
C ALA A 19 20.93 -7.59 -2.80
N ALA A 20 20.65 -6.82 -1.73
CA ALA A 20 19.36 -6.18 -1.47
C ALA A 20 18.85 -5.28 -2.61
N PHE A 21 19.76 -4.65 -3.36
CA PHE A 21 19.39 -3.83 -4.50
C PHE A 21 18.91 -4.68 -5.68
N GLU A 22 19.70 -5.64 -6.15
CA GLU A 22 19.36 -6.51 -7.28
C GLU A 22 18.15 -7.41 -6.96
N VAL A 23 18.16 -8.03 -5.78
CA VAL A 23 17.02 -8.79 -5.25
C VAL A 23 15.79 -7.89 -5.12
N GLY A 24 15.99 -6.63 -4.73
CA GLY A 24 14.95 -5.63 -4.70
C GLY A 24 14.35 -5.41 -6.07
N VAL A 25 15.14 -5.02 -7.05
CA VAL A 25 14.66 -4.70 -8.41
C VAL A 25 13.83 -5.85 -8.99
N GLU A 26 14.27 -7.09 -8.87
CA GLU A 26 13.54 -8.26 -9.40
C GLU A 26 12.19 -8.51 -8.71
N HIS A 27 12.08 -8.19 -7.42
CA HIS A 27 10.86 -8.47 -6.67
C HIS A 27 9.86 -7.29 -6.66
N ILE A 28 10.14 -6.21 -7.42
CA ILE A 28 9.19 -5.10 -7.56
C ILE A 28 7.98 -5.59 -8.35
N ASP A 29 6.86 -5.75 -7.65
CA ASP A 29 5.59 -6.10 -8.26
C ASP A 29 4.98 -4.88 -8.97
N ILE A 30 5.01 -4.89 -10.31
CA ILE A 30 4.36 -3.88 -11.14
C ILE A 30 2.90 -4.26 -11.44
N GLY A 31 2.68 -5.55 -11.72
CA GLY A 31 1.39 -6.06 -12.17
C GLY A 31 0.33 -6.04 -11.07
N GLY A 32 0.69 -6.47 -9.87
CA GLY A 32 -0.19 -6.53 -8.70
C GLY A 32 -0.83 -5.18 -8.38
N PRO A 33 -0.03 -4.12 -8.12
CA PRO A 33 -0.57 -2.79 -7.84
C PRO A 33 -1.40 -2.23 -9.00
N ALA A 34 -1.00 -2.47 -10.25
CA ALA A 34 -1.75 -2.03 -11.42
C ALA A 34 -3.14 -2.71 -11.50
N MET A 35 -3.19 -4.04 -11.32
CA MET A 35 -4.44 -4.81 -11.33
C MET A 35 -5.36 -4.41 -10.18
N ILE A 36 -4.82 -4.24 -8.96
CA ILE A 36 -5.59 -3.80 -7.79
C ILE A 36 -6.24 -2.44 -8.06
N ARG A 37 -5.46 -1.46 -8.54
CA ARG A 37 -5.97 -0.11 -8.83
C ARG A 37 -7.01 -0.12 -9.94
N ALA A 38 -6.78 -0.87 -11.02
CA ALA A 38 -7.72 -0.98 -12.13
C ALA A 38 -9.04 -1.64 -11.70
N ALA A 39 -8.98 -2.73 -10.93
CA ALA A 39 -10.14 -3.43 -10.41
C ALA A 39 -10.94 -2.58 -9.41
N ALA A 40 -10.24 -1.91 -8.48
CA ALA A 40 -10.86 -1.02 -7.50
C ALA A 40 -11.56 0.18 -8.18
N LYS A 41 -10.95 0.76 -9.22
CA LYS A 41 -11.59 1.82 -10.01
C LYS A 41 -12.87 1.33 -10.71
N ASN A 42 -12.91 0.07 -11.14
CA ASN A 42 -14.05 -0.54 -11.82
C ASN A 42 -15.00 -1.30 -10.86
N MET A 43 -15.12 -0.85 -9.61
CA MET A 43 -15.91 -1.53 -8.56
C MET A 43 -17.40 -1.72 -8.85
N ALA A 44 -17.95 -0.93 -9.78
CA ALA A 44 -19.31 -1.11 -10.29
C ALA A 44 -19.51 -2.54 -10.84
N HIS A 45 -18.47 -3.11 -11.44
CA HIS A 45 -18.52 -4.41 -12.11
C HIS A 45 -17.51 -5.44 -11.56
N VAL A 46 -16.45 -5.00 -10.87
CA VAL A 46 -15.36 -5.87 -10.43
C VAL A 46 -15.21 -5.84 -8.91
N ALA A 47 -15.34 -7.01 -8.27
CA ALA A 47 -14.91 -7.18 -6.89
C ALA A 47 -13.39 -7.32 -6.85
N VAL A 48 -12.70 -6.49 -6.06
CA VAL A 48 -11.25 -6.55 -5.81
C VAL A 48 -10.99 -7.03 -4.39
N VAL A 49 -10.16 -8.05 -4.20
CA VAL A 49 -9.84 -8.57 -2.87
C VAL A 49 -8.33 -8.56 -2.68
N VAL A 50 -7.87 -7.89 -1.62
CA VAL A 50 -6.44 -7.65 -1.32
C VAL A 50 -6.01 -8.22 0.02
N ASP A 51 -6.92 -8.87 0.74
CA ASP A 51 -6.70 -9.40 2.08
C ASP A 51 -7.42 -10.74 2.25
N PRO A 52 -6.73 -11.83 2.63
CA PRO A 52 -7.37 -13.13 2.83
C PRO A 52 -8.44 -13.13 3.92
N ALA A 53 -8.38 -12.18 4.87
CA ALA A 53 -9.40 -12.02 5.89
C ALA A 53 -10.81 -11.75 5.31
N ASP A 54 -10.90 -11.23 4.08
CA ASP A 54 -12.19 -10.92 3.44
C ASP A 54 -12.82 -12.14 2.73
N TYR A 55 -12.12 -13.29 2.65
CA TYR A 55 -12.57 -14.45 1.86
C TYR A 55 -13.87 -15.07 2.40
N GLN A 56 -14.03 -15.11 3.72
CA GLN A 56 -15.24 -15.68 4.31
C GLN A 56 -16.48 -14.84 3.97
N GLU A 57 -16.42 -13.52 4.22
CA GLU A 57 -17.51 -12.59 3.89
C GLU A 57 -17.80 -12.59 2.38
N LEU A 58 -16.75 -12.67 1.54
CA LEU A 58 -16.89 -12.80 0.08
C LEU A 58 -17.70 -14.03 -0.32
N LEU A 59 -17.37 -15.20 0.23
CA LEU A 59 -18.07 -16.45 -0.09
C LEU A 59 -19.54 -16.40 0.36
N GLU A 60 -19.80 -15.85 1.54
CA GLU A 60 -21.16 -15.65 2.05
C GLU A 60 -21.98 -14.74 1.13
N LYS A 61 -21.42 -13.59 0.72
CA LYS A 61 -22.10 -12.65 -0.17
C LYS A 61 -22.28 -13.19 -1.59
N LEU A 62 -21.33 -13.97 -2.09
CA LEU A 62 -21.46 -14.65 -3.39
C LEU A 62 -22.61 -15.68 -3.39
N ARG A 63 -22.78 -16.43 -2.29
CA ARG A 63 -23.91 -17.38 -2.13
C ARG A 63 -25.27 -16.69 -2.11
N GLN A 64 -25.32 -15.45 -1.62
CA GLN A 64 -26.53 -14.60 -1.64
C GLN A 64 -26.83 -14.01 -3.02
N GLY A 65 -25.90 -14.16 -3.98
CA GLY A 65 -26.05 -13.75 -5.38
C GLY A 65 -25.17 -12.55 -5.75
N ALA A 66 -24.32 -12.73 -6.75
CA ALA A 66 -23.40 -11.67 -7.21
C ALA A 66 -24.08 -10.46 -7.89
N GLY A 67 -25.38 -10.56 -8.19
CA GLY A 67 -26.20 -9.46 -8.71
C GLY A 67 -26.93 -8.65 -7.62
N SER A 68 -26.82 -9.05 -6.35
CA SER A 68 -27.59 -8.43 -5.27
C SER A 68 -27.09 -7.02 -4.94
N ALA A 69 -27.97 -6.21 -4.35
CA ALA A 69 -27.62 -4.87 -3.87
C ALA A 69 -26.56 -4.96 -2.76
N GLU A 70 -26.65 -5.96 -1.90
CA GLU A 70 -25.72 -6.23 -0.81
C GLU A 70 -24.33 -6.59 -1.34
N PHE A 71 -24.24 -7.38 -2.42
CA PHE A 71 -22.95 -7.68 -3.03
C PHE A 71 -22.39 -6.45 -3.76
N ALA A 72 -23.23 -5.62 -4.37
CA ALA A 72 -22.79 -4.35 -4.96
C ALA A 72 -22.21 -3.39 -3.89
N GLU A 73 -22.83 -3.28 -2.72
CA GLU A 73 -22.31 -2.50 -1.60
C GLU A 73 -21.00 -3.09 -1.07
N PHE A 74 -20.94 -4.42 -0.89
CA PHE A 74 -19.73 -5.12 -0.47
C PHE A 74 -18.56 -4.90 -1.46
N ARG A 75 -18.80 -4.90 -2.77
CA ARG A 75 -17.78 -4.54 -3.78
C ARG A 75 -17.24 -3.13 -3.59
N ARG A 76 -18.09 -2.15 -3.27
CA ARG A 76 -17.63 -0.78 -2.98
C ARG A 76 -16.77 -0.73 -1.72
N LYS A 77 -17.16 -1.43 -0.66
CA LYS A 77 -16.37 -1.57 0.57
C LYS A 77 -14.98 -2.16 0.30
N LEU A 78 -14.92 -3.20 -0.52
CA LEU A 78 -13.66 -3.83 -0.94
C LEU A 78 -12.77 -2.88 -1.75
N ALA A 79 -13.33 -2.14 -2.70
CA ALA A 79 -12.59 -1.15 -3.47
C ALA A 79 -12.09 0.02 -2.60
N TRP A 80 -12.92 0.49 -1.66
CA TRP A 80 -12.52 1.48 -0.67
C TRP A 80 -11.34 0.96 0.16
N LYS A 81 -11.38 -0.29 0.64
CA LYS A 81 -10.27 -0.98 1.30
C LYS A 81 -8.99 -1.01 0.46
N ALA A 82 -9.10 -1.24 -0.85
CA ALA A 82 -7.95 -1.25 -1.75
C ALA A 82 -7.30 0.14 -1.94
N PHE A 83 -8.05 1.23 -1.85
CA PHE A 83 -7.51 2.61 -1.97
C PHE A 83 -7.07 3.22 -0.64
N GLN A 84 -7.70 2.83 0.46
CA GLN A 84 -7.59 3.45 1.77
C GLN A 84 -6.16 3.63 2.28
N ASP A 85 -5.30 2.61 2.17
CA ASP A 85 -3.93 2.70 2.67
C ASP A 85 -3.08 3.68 1.84
N ALA A 86 -3.32 3.79 0.53
CA ALA A 86 -2.62 4.71 -0.35
C ALA A 86 -3.07 6.16 -0.16
N ASP A 87 -4.38 6.38 -0.01
CA ASP A 87 -4.92 7.71 0.28
C ASP A 87 -4.46 8.22 1.66
N ALA A 88 -4.56 7.37 2.70
CA ALA A 88 -4.07 7.71 4.03
C ALA A 88 -2.56 8.04 4.03
N ALA A 89 -1.74 7.29 3.27
CA ALA A 89 -0.31 7.60 3.14
C ALA A 89 -0.08 8.92 2.42
N TYR A 90 -0.85 9.21 1.37
CA TYR A 90 -0.74 10.44 0.59
C TYR A 90 -1.14 11.67 1.39
N GLN A 91 -2.31 11.67 2.04
CA GLN A 91 -2.78 12.78 2.87
C GLN A 91 -1.75 13.08 3.97
N CYS A 92 -1.31 12.03 4.67
CA CYS A 92 -0.35 12.16 5.75
C CYS A 92 1.01 12.72 5.28
N CYS A 93 1.50 12.36 4.09
CA CYS A 93 2.69 13.01 3.51
C CYS A 93 2.46 14.45 3.04
N CYS A 94 1.22 14.83 2.71
CA CYS A 94 0.90 16.19 2.26
C CYS A 94 0.81 17.21 3.41
N ASP A 95 0.60 16.74 4.64
CA ASP A 95 0.58 17.58 5.84
C ASP A 95 1.96 18.21 6.17
N TYR A 96 3.03 17.73 5.54
CA TYR A 96 4.40 18.17 5.81
C TYR A 96 5.00 18.93 4.62
N ALA A 97 5.64 20.07 4.94
CA ALA A 97 6.30 20.95 3.97
C ALA A 97 7.72 20.48 3.59
N GLU A 98 8.29 19.54 4.33
CA GLU A 98 9.60 18.93 4.06
C GLU A 98 9.43 17.61 3.28
N PRO A 99 10.49 17.05 2.69
CA PRO A 99 10.41 15.71 2.13
C PRO A 99 10.13 14.68 3.24
N THR A 100 9.08 13.88 3.05
CA THR A 100 8.52 13.02 4.10
C THR A 100 8.29 11.62 3.57
N CYS A 101 8.59 10.63 4.42
CA CYS A 101 8.23 9.24 4.20
C CYS A 101 7.17 8.83 5.23
N THR A 102 6.06 8.27 4.76
CA THR A 102 4.99 7.71 5.59
C THR A 102 4.77 6.25 5.25
N ILE A 103 4.56 5.44 6.27
CA ILE A 103 4.25 4.02 6.20
C ILE A 103 2.89 3.81 6.84
N VAL A 104 1.94 3.29 6.08
CA VAL A 104 0.55 3.08 6.50
C VAL A 104 0.19 1.60 6.45
N LYS A 105 -0.59 1.19 7.45
CA LYS A 105 -1.23 -0.12 7.51
C LYS A 105 -2.63 0.00 8.07
N HIS A 106 -3.63 -0.49 7.32
CA HIS A 106 -5.03 -0.46 7.73
C HIS A 106 -5.43 0.96 8.16
N THR A 107 -5.19 1.92 7.27
CA THR A 107 -5.41 3.37 7.45
C THR A 107 -4.70 4.03 8.62
N ASN A 108 -3.85 3.32 9.36
CA ASN A 108 -3.10 3.86 10.47
C ASN A 108 -1.64 4.10 10.06
N PRO A 109 -1.10 5.31 10.24
CA PRO A 109 0.33 5.55 10.07
C PRO A 109 1.08 4.81 11.18
N CYS A 110 1.94 3.87 10.79
CA CYS A 110 2.84 3.17 11.71
C CYS A 110 4.26 3.73 11.68
N GLY A 111 4.59 4.55 10.69
CA GLY A 111 5.88 5.23 10.62
C GLY A 111 5.78 6.51 9.82
N ILE A 112 6.34 7.59 10.36
CA ILE A 112 6.45 8.86 9.65
C ILE A 112 7.76 9.55 10.02
N ALA A 113 8.44 10.12 9.03
CA ALA A 113 9.59 11.00 9.27
C ALA A 113 9.81 11.95 8.10
N SER A 114 10.28 13.15 8.43
CA SER A 114 10.68 14.19 7.47
C SER A 114 12.17 14.43 7.52
N ARG A 115 12.84 14.42 6.35
CA ARG A 115 14.26 14.69 6.17
C ARG A 115 14.51 15.25 4.78
N SER A 116 15.55 16.07 4.63
CA SER A 116 16.02 16.53 3.32
C SER A 116 16.38 15.36 2.39
N ASP A 117 16.95 14.29 2.93
CA ASP A 117 17.16 13.00 2.25
C ASP A 117 16.01 12.02 2.54
N LEU A 118 15.29 11.62 1.49
CA LEU A 118 14.20 10.64 1.58
C LEU A 118 14.67 9.26 2.05
N ARG A 119 15.93 8.88 1.79
CA ARG A 119 16.48 7.63 2.30
C ARG A 119 16.59 7.66 3.83
N GLU A 120 17.00 8.78 4.40
CA GLU A 120 17.03 8.96 5.86
C GLU A 120 15.61 9.01 6.44
N ALA A 121 14.69 9.75 5.80
CA ALA A 121 13.28 9.78 6.18
C ALA A 121 12.70 8.36 6.23
N TYR A 122 12.91 7.55 5.20
CA TYR A 122 12.45 6.16 5.19
C TYR A 122 13.04 5.34 6.34
N ARG A 123 14.36 5.43 6.58
CA ARG A 123 15.01 4.70 7.68
C ARG A 123 14.42 5.05 9.04
N LEU A 124 14.10 6.32 9.26
CA LEU A 124 13.50 6.79 10.51
C LEU A 124 12.03 6.39 10.63
N ALA A 125 11.25 6.51 9.55
CA ALA A 125 9.86 6.07 9.52
C ALA A 125 9.73 4.59 9.89
N VAL A 126 10.60 3.72 9.36
CA VAL A 126 10.64 2.28 9.72
C VAL A 126 10.95 2.06 11.21
N ARG A 127 11.80 2.89 11.81
CA ARG A 127 12.22 2.76 13.22
C ARG A 127 11.14 3.19 14.21
N ALA A 128 10.16 4.00 13.79
CA ALA A 128 9.10 4.50 14.66
C ALA A 128 8.25 3.36 15.25
N ASP A 129 7.83 2.41 14.42
CA ASP A 129 7.27 1.13 14.84
C ASP A 129 7.78 0.03 13.91
N PRO A 130 8.90 -0.63 14.25
CA PRO A 130 9.45 -1.68 13.40
C PRO A 130 8.40 -2.77 13.18
N SER A 131 7.73 -3.26 14.22
CA SER A 131 6.80 -4.39 14.08
C SER A 131 5.68 -4.14 13.05
N ARG A 132 5.06 -2.94 13.06
CA ARG A 132 3.97 -2.59 12.15
C ARG A 132 4.47 -2.03 10.83
N SER A 133 5.57 -1.28 10.82
CA SER A 133 6.20 -0.77 9.59
C SER A 133 6.81 -1.88 8.74
N LEU A 134 7.28 -2.97 9.37
CA LEU A 134 7.80 -4.17 8.70
C LEU A 134 6.73 -4.93 7.89
N THR A 135 5.45 -4.71 8.21
CA THR A 135 4.30 -5.33 7.53
C THR A 135 3.37 -4.29 6.91
N GLY A 136 3.86 -3.05 6.75
CA GLY A 136 3.10 -1.95 6.15
C GLY A 136 2.68 -2.30 4.73
N LYS A 137 1.41 -2.02 4.38
CA LYS A 137 0.85 -2.29 3.05
C LYS A 137 1.17 -1.16 2.06
N CYS A 138 1.38 0.06 2.55
CA CYS A 138 1.71 1.21 1.72
C CYS A 138 2.87 2.01 2.32
N ILE A 139 3.86 2.35 1.49
CA ILE A 139 4.94 3.27 1.80
C ILE A 139 4.87 4.38 0.76
N LEU A 140 4.81 5.63 1.21
CA LEU A 140 4.83 6.79 0.35
C LEU A 140 5.96 7.71 0.78
N ALA A 141 6.81 8.08 -0.18
CA ALA A 141 7.86 9.08 0.00
C ALA A 141 7.56 10.24 -0.94
N ARG A 142 7.35 11.43 -0.37
CA ARG A 142 7.01 12.64 -1.11
C ARG A 142 8.12 13.67 -0.94
N ARG A 143 8.59 14.21 -2.06
CA ARG A 143 9.36 15.46 -2.10
C ARG A 143 8.43 16.57 -2.60
N PRO A 144 8.16 17.63 -1.82
CA PRO A 144 7.38 18.77 -2.28
C PRO A 144 8.00 19.44 -3.51
N ALA A 145 7.15 19.98 -4.39
CA ALA A 145 7.61 20.76 -5.54
C ALA A 145 8.43 21.97 -5.08
N GLY A 146 9.58 22.22 -5.73
CA GLY A 146 10.50 23.32 -5.38
C GLY A 146 11.61 22.94 -4.38
N TYR A 147 11.60 21.74 -3.81
CA TYR A 147 12.71 21.27 -2.98
C TYR A 147 13.89 20.81 -3.87
N PRO A 148 15.15 21.21 -3.58
CA PRO A 148 16.30 20.87 -4.42
C PRO A 148 16.48 19.36 -4.55
N ILE A 149 16.80 18.90 -5.76
CA ILE A 149 17.21 17.53 -6.01
C ILE A 149 18.69 17.47 -5.63
N GLY A 150 18.99 17.00 -4.41
CA GLY A 150 20.36 16.66 -4.02
C GLY A 150 20.83 15.48 -4.86
N VAL A 151 21.36 15.77 -6.05
CA VAL A 151 22.21 14.88 -6.83
C VAL A 151 23.63 15.39 -6.63
N GLU A 152 24.32 14.83 -5.64
CA GLU A 152 25.78 14.72 -5.64
C GLU A 152 26.15 13.32 -6.14
#